data_AF-A0A4Z0R0H1-F1
#
_entry.id   AF-A0A4Z0R0H1-F1
#
_cell.length_a   1.000
_cell.length_b   1.000
_cell.length_c   1.000
_cell.angle_alpha   90.00
_cell.angle_beta   90.00
_cell.angle_gamma   90.00
#
_symmetry.space_group_name_H-M   'P 1'
#
loop_
_entity.id
_entity.type
_entity.pdbx_description
1 polymer ?
#
loop_
_entity_poly.entity_id
_entity_poly.type
_entity_poly.pdbx_seq_one_letter_code
_entity_poly.pdbx_strand_id
1 'polypeptide(L)' 'LDEGTLTLSDRKLSTYVNALAKAGFVIEQMIEQSDDEIMQLRDDNSDYAKKAKMLPVTFIVKARKL' A
#
# COMPACT_ATOMS: atom_id res chain seq x y z
N LEU A 1 19.55 -15.28 -3.75
CA LEU A 1 19.04 -14.05 -3.14
C LEU A 1 17.54 -14.23 -3.08
N ASP A 2 17.04 -14.68 -1.94
CA ASP A 2 15.61 -14.91 -1.72
C ASP A 2 14.97 -13.52 -1.60
N GLU A 3 14.49 -12.99 -2.73
CA GLU A 3 13.74 -11.74 -2.78
C GLU A 3 12.49 -11.94 -1.91
N GLY A 4 12.56 -11.45 -0.68
CA GLY A 4 11.51 -11.57 0.32
C GLY A 4 10.18 -11.14 -0.29
N THR A 5 9.37 -12.12 -0.67
CA THR A 5 8.09 -11.90 -1.33
C THR A 5 7.19 -11.22 -0.31
N LEU A 6 6.97 -9.92 -0.49
CA LEU A 6 6.11 -9.12 0.38
C LEU A 6 4.66 -9.45 0.03
N THR A 7 4.08 -10.43 0.72
CA THR A 7 2.65 -10.72 0.60
C THR A 7 1.85 -9.65 1.34
N LEU A 8 1.29 -8.68 0.62
CA LEU A 8 0.28 -7.79 1.19
C LEU A 8 -1.06 -8.55 1.23
N SER A 9 -1.53 -8.86 2.44
CA SER A 9 -2.92 -9.27 2.66
C SER A 9 -3.80 -8.04 2.83
N ASP A 10 -5.11 -8.15 2.63
CA ASP A 10 -6.05 -7.07 2.98
C ASP A 10 -6.04 -6.82 4.49
N ARG A 11 -5.14 -5.95 4.93
CA ARG A 11 -4.96 -5.56 6.34
C ARG A 11 -5.10 -4.07 6.47
N LYS A 12 -5.61 -3.63 7.62
CA LYS A 12 -5.64 -2.21 7.98
C LYS A 12 -4.22 -1.66 7.90
N LEU A 13 -4.07 -0.42 7.44
CA LEU A 13 -2.79 0.31 7.41
C LEU A 13 -2.04 0.22 8.75
N SER A 14 -2.76 0.36 9.86
CA SER A 14 -2.20 0.25 11.21
C SER A 14 -1.52 -1.09 11.48
N THR A 15 -1.92 -2.17 10.78
CA THR A 15 -1.26 -3.47 10.93
C THR A 15 0.16 -3.43 10.37
N TYR A 16 0.36 -2.82 9.20
CA TYR A 16 1.68 -2.68 8.58
C TYR A 16 2.58 -1.75 9.40
N VAL A 17 2.07 -0.57 9.77
CA VAL A 17 2.80 0.43 10.56
C VAL A 17 3.22 -0.15 11.92
N ASN A 18 2.30 -0.78 12.64
CA ASN A 18 2.60 -1.34 13.96
C ASN A 18 3.54 -2.55 13.89
N ALA A 19 3.48 -3.34 12.83
CA ALA A 19 4.42 -4.45 12.63
C ALA A 19 5.85 -3.94 12.45
N LEU A 20 6.05 -2.92 11.61
CA LEU A 20 7.34 -2.27 11.41
C LEU A 20 7.86 -1.63 12.71
N ALA A 21 7.00 -0.90 13.43
CA ALA A 21 7.37 -0.29 14.71
C ALA A 21 7.80 -1.33 15.75
N LYS A 22 7.04 -2.43 15.91
CA LYS A 22 7.39 -3.55 16.80
C LYS A 22 8.70 -4.24 16.41
N ALA A 23 9.02 -4.27 15.11
CA ALA A 23 10.28 -4.79 14.59
C ALA A 23 11.46 -3.80 14.73
N GLY A 24 11.26 -2.65 15.38
CA GLY A 24 12.31 -1.66 15.65
C GLY A 24 12.60 -0.74 14.46
N PHE A 25 11.66 -0.58 13.53
CA PHE A 25 11.78 0.41 12.46
C PHE A 25 11.10 1.71 12.84
N VAL A 26 11.72 2.83 12.47
CA VAL A 26 11.07 4.14 12.43
C VAL A 26 10.48 4.38 11.04
N ILE A 27 9.26 4.89 10.98
CA ILE A 27 8.64 5.31 9.72
C ILE A 27 9.10 6.73 9.42
N GLU A 28 9.76 6.92 8.28
CA GLU A 28 10.28 8.22 7.85
C GLU A 28 9.29 8.96 6.96
N GLN A 29 8.62 8.22 6.06
CA GLN A 29 7.68 8.78 5.11
C GLN A 29 6.62 7.75 4.75
N MET A 30 5.39 8.22 4.60
CA MET A 30 4.30 7.44 4.04
C MET A 30 3.65 8.24 2.92
N ILE A 31 3.41 7.59 1.78
CA ILE A 31 2.75 8.19 0.61
C ILE A 31 1.57 7.30 0.25
N GLU A 32 0.38 7.89 0.11
CA GLU A 32 -0.80 7.23 -0.41
C GLU A 32 -1.01 7.67 -1.86
N GLN A 33 -1.17 6.71 -2.77
CA GLN A 33 -1.48 6.98 -4.17
C GLN A 33 -2.79 6.29 -4.55
N SER A 34 -3.74 7.09 -5.04
CA SER A 34 -4.83 6.63 -5.90
C SER A 34 -4.27 6.51 -7.30
N ASP A 35 -4.25 5.29 -7.84
CA ASP A 35 -3.61 5.06 -9.13
C ASP A 35 -4.56 5.43 -10.27
N ASP A 36 -4.61 6.73 -10.59
CA ASP A 36 -5.42 7.28 -11.67
C ASP A 36 -4.95 6.76 -13.04
N GLU A 37 -3.67 6.40 -13.20
CA GLU A 37 -3.10 5.86 -14.43
C GLU A 37 -3.44 4.36 -14.62
N ILE A 38 -3.33 3.53 -13.57
CA ILE A 38 -3.82 2.14 -13.60
C ILE A 38 -5.34 2.10 -13.83
N MET A 39 -6.09 3.06 -13.28
CA MET A 39 -7.53 3.15 -13.50
C MET A 39 -7.91 3.65 -14.90
N GLN A 40 -7.02 4.33 -15.62
CA GLN A 40 -7.22 4.68 -17.03
C GLN A 40 -6.81 3.54 -17.98
N LEU A 41 -5.83 2.72 -17.60
CA LEU A 41 -5.41 1.53 -18.36
C LEU A 41 -6.43 0.38 -18.29
N ARG A 42 -7.26 0.34 -17.23
CA ARG A 42 -8.37 -0.58 -17.08
C ARG A 42 -9.66 0.13 -17.50
N ASP A 43 -10.03 0.01 -18.77
CA ASP A 43 -11.28 0.54 -19.34
C ASP A 43 -12.55 -0.21 -18.86
N ASP A 44 -12.48 -0.74 -17.63
CA ASP A 44 -13.52 -1.55 -17.03
C ASP A 44 -14.42 -0.64 -16.19
N ASN A 45 -15.61 -0.32 -16.71
CA ASN A 45 -16.72 0.33 -16.00
C ASN A 45 -17.29 -0.47 -14.80
N SER A 46 -16.52 -1.43 -14.28
CA SER A 46 -16.87 -2.28 -13.16
C SER A 46 -17.00 -1.49 -11.86
N ASP A 47 -17.85 -1.97 -10.96
CA ASP A 47 -18.02 -1.38 -9.62
C ASP A 47 -16.73 -1.43 -8.80
N TYR A 48 -15.82 -2.35 -9.10
CA TYR A 48 -14.50 -2.42 -8.50
C TYR A 48 -13.64 -1.21 -8.88
N ALA A 49 -13.60 -0.83 -10.17
CA ALA A 49 -12.89 0.35 -10.64
C ALA A 49 -13.47 1.65 -10.05
N LYS A 50 -14.80 1.75 -9.92
CA LYS A 50 -15.45 2.89 -9.26
C LYS A 50 -15.09 3.00 -7.78
N LYS A 51 -14.98 1.87 -7.07
CA LYS A 51 -14.54 1.84 -5.66
C LYS A 51 -13.06 2.18 -5.51
N ALA A 52 -12.22 1.72 -6.44
CA ALA A 52 -10.81 2.07 -6.47
C ALA A 52 -10.57 3.59 -6.62
N LYS A 53 -11.48 4.32 -7.30
CA LYS A 53 -11.44 5.80 -7.38
C LYS A 53 -11.74 6.51 -6.05
N MET A 54 -12.37 5.82 -5.10
CA MET A 54 -12.81 6.41 -3.83
C MET A 54 -11.86 6.13 -2.67
N LEU A 55 -10.95 5.16 -2.80
CA LEU A 55 -10.04 4.73 -1.75
C LEU A 55 -8.62 4.60 -2.32
N PRO A 56 -7.58 5.10 -1.64
CA PRO A 56 -6.20 4.90 -2.08
C PRO A 56 -5.93 3.39 -2.24
N VAL A 57 -5.63 2.98 -3.47
CA VAL A 57 -5.40 1.57 -3.82
C VAL A 57 -4.00 1.09 -3.40
N THR A 58 -3.06 2.03 -3.26
CA THR A 58 -1.67 1.72 -2.95
C THR A 58 -1.11 2.71 -1.93
N PHE A 59 -0.27 2.21 -1.03
CA PHE A 59 0.53 3.05 -0.15
C PHE A 59 1.99 2.58 -0.14
N ILE A 60 2.90 3.54 -0.01
CA ILE A 60 4.35 3.33 0.03
C ILE A 60 4.85 3.78 1.39
N VAL A 61 5.66 2.96 2.04
CA VAL A 61 6.25 3.25 3.35
C VAL A 61 7.78 3.24 3.23
N LYS A 62 8.41 4.37 3.57
CA LYS A 62 9.86 4.45 3.80
C LYS A 62 10.13 4.26 5.29
N ALA A 63 10.91 3.25 5.62
CA ALA A 63 11.25 2.94 7.01
C ALA A 63 12.75 2.68 7.17
N ARG A 64 13.28 3.03 8.35
CA ARG A 64 14.69 2.84 8.72
C ARG A 64 14.78 2.00 9.99
N LYS A 65 15.68 1.02 10.01
CA LYS A 65 15.94 0.20 11.21
C LYS A 65 16.70 1.02 12.25
N LEU A 66 16.31 0.89 13.51
CA LEU A 66 17.03 1.44 14.65
C LEU A 66 18.24 0.58 15.03
#